data_AF-A0A8E6BA64-F1
#
_entry.id   AF-A0A8E6BA64-F1
#
_cell.length_a   1.000
_cell.length_b   1.000
_cell.length_c   1.000
_cell.angle_alpha   90.00
_cell.angle_beta   90.00
_cell.angle_gamma   90.00
#
_symmetry.space_group_name_H-M   'P 1'
#
loop_
_entity.id
_entity.type
_entity.pdbx_description
1 polymer ?
#
loop_
_entity_poly.entity_id
_entity_poly.type
_entity_poly.pdbx_seq_one_letter_code
_entity_poly.pdbx_strand_id
1 'polypeptide(L)'
;MNAKTEELNEVLKQLWLAEKPKVILNYLEVFSNRALPVFDPRLIELTRHPDEKVRWRAFKTLSMNDHPILREHALKELEKGLSDCLNADLFIYNFFPGDEERILKALVLPDDLNQLHWLLSAIEDILEINPSADSSKLGVVIYAHTPCVNCRFKAIKHLARQSAIPSWMKEECRFDSNVECRELLKSMN
;
A
#
# COMPACT_ATOMS: atom_id res chain seq x y z
N MET A 1 -20.01 -1.49 13.24
CA MET A 1 -21.12 -2.40 12.83
C MET A 1 -20.62 -3.15 11.61
N ASN A 2 -20.41 -4.47 11.71
CA ASN A 2 -19.92 -5.27 10.58
C ASN A 2 -21.12 -5.83 9.81
N ALA A 3 -21.28 -5.37 8.56
CA ALA A 3 -22.27 -5.94 7.64
C ALA A 3 -21.99 -7.43 7.42
N LYS A 4 -23.06 -8.23 7.33
CA LYS A 4 -22.99 -9.68 7.07
C LYS A 4 -22.63 -9.94 5.61
N THR A 5 -22.11 -11.13 5.32
CA THR A 5 -21.72 -11.53 3.96
C THR A 5 -22.85 -11.39 2.94
N GLU A 6 -24.10 -11.68 3.33
CA GLU A 6 -25.27 -11.54 2.46
C GLU A 6 -25.54 -10.08 2.09
N GLU A 7 -25.38 -9.16 3.04
CA GLU A 7 -25.54 -7.72 2.83
C GLU A 7 -24.44 -7.19 1.90
N LEU A 8 -23.20 -7.66 2.06
CA LEU A 8 -22.08 -7.31 1.19
C LEU A 8 -22.27 -7.85 -0.24
N ASN A 9 -22.83 -9.06 -0.38
CA ASN A 9 -23.17 -9.60 -1.70
C ASN A 9 -24.27 -8.77 -2.38
N GLU A 10 -25.23 -8.24 -1.62
CA GLU A 10 -26.24 -7.34 -2.18
C GLU A 10 -25.63 -6.02 -2.63
N VAL A 11 -24.76 -5.41 -1.83
CA VAL A 11 -24.00 -4.21 -2.23
C VAL A 11 -23.21 -4.48 -3.51
N LEU A 12 -22.55 -5.63 -3.62
CA LEU A 12 -21.80 -6.00 -4.82
C LEU A 12 -22.71 -6.15 -6.04
N LYS A 13 -23.90 -6.73 -5.91
CA LYS A 13 -24.89 -6.77 -7.01
C LYS A 13 -25.30 -5.37 -7.44
N GLN A 14 -25.60 -4.49 -6.48
CA GLN A 14 -26.03 -3.12 -6.78
C GLN A 14 -24.91 -2.29 -7.43
N LEU A 15 -23.65 -2.52 -7.06
CA LEU A 15 -22.48 -1.93 -7.73
C LEU A 15 -22.53 -2.17 -9.24
N TRP A 16 -22.86 -3.40 -9.66
CA TRP A 16 -22.86 -3.78 -11.07
C TRP A 16 -24.09 -3.31 -11.86
N LEU A 17 -25.14 -2.89 -11.17
CA LEU A 17 -26.33 -2.28 -11.78
C LEU A 17 -26.21 -0.75 -11.85
N ALA A 18 -25.23 -0.16 -11.16
CA ALA A 18 -25.07 1.27 -11.09
C ALA A 18 -24.37 1.82 -12.35
N GLU A 19 -24.99 2.81 -12.99
CA GLU A 19 -24.41 3.52 -14.14
C GLU A 19 -23.85 4.90 -13.75
N LYS A 20 -24.41 5.52 -12.71
CA LYS A 20 -24.02 6.88 -12.30
C LYS A 20 -22.71 6.84 -11.51
N PRO A 21 -21.66 7.61 -11.89
CA PRO A 21 -20.36 7.58 -11.22
C PRO A 21 -20.43 7.79 -9.71
N LYS A 22 -21.25 8.73 -9.24
CA LYS A 22 -21.45 8.98 -7.80
C LYS A 22 -22.03 7.77 -7.06
N VAL A 23 -22.90 7.00 -7.71
CA VAL A 23 -23.50 5.80 -7.12
C VAL A 23 -22.47 4.66 -7.07
N ILE A 24 -21.72 4.46 -8.16
CA ILE A 24 -20.59 3.52 -8.22
C ILE A 24 -19.59 3.80 -7.09
N LEU A 25 -19.19 5.06 -6.91
CA LEU A 25 -18.28 5.48 -5.85
C LEU A 25 -18.77 5.08 -4.44
N ASN A 26 -20.06 5.31 -4.17
CA ASN A 26 -20.64 4.97 -2.87
C ASN A 26 -20.63 3.46 -2.60
N TYR A 27 -20.86 2.64 -3.63
CA TYR A 27 -20.79 1.18 -3.47
C TYR A 27 -19.35 0.70 -3.33
N LEU A 28 -18.39 1.26 -4.07
CA LEU A 28 -16.98 0.92 -3.92
C LEU A 28 -16.42 1.34 -2.54
N GLU A 29 -16.92 2.43 -1.95
CA GLU A 29 -16.56 2.89 -0.59
C GLU A 29 -16.79 1.79 0.45
N VAL A 30 -17.84 0.98 0.31
CA VAL A 30 -18.13 -0.12 1.25
C VAL A 30 -16.96 -1.11 1.34
N PHE A 31 -16.21 -1.25 0.24
CA PHE A 31 -15.08 -2.14 0.09
C PHE A 31 -13.73 -1.42 0.14
N SER A 32 -13.67 -0.18 0.62
CA SER A 32 -12.41 0.59 0.67
C SER A 32 -11.41 0.06 1.70
N ASN A 33 -11.89 -0.69 2.70
CA ASN A 33 -11.11 -1.23 3.82
C ASN A 33 -11.44 -2.71 4.09
N ARG A 34 -11.95 -3.42 3.09
CA ARG A 34 -12.30 -4.85 3.18
C ARG A 34 -12.32 -5.48 1.79
N ALA A 35 -11.99 -6.77 1.72
CA ALA A 35 -12.14 -7.56 0.50
C ALA A 35 -13.61 -7.64 0.06
N LEU A 36 -13.81 -7.97 -1.22
CA LEU A 36 -15.12 -8.40 -1.69
C LEU A 36 -15.50 -9.75 -1.04
N PRO A 37 -16.79 -10.01 -0.79
CA PRO A 37 -17.24 -11.31 -0.30
C PRO A 37 -16.92 -12.44 -1.29
N VAL A 38 -16.92 -12.13 -2.59
CA VAL A 38 -16.46 -12.97 -3.69
C VAL A 38 -15.73 -12.07 -4.68
N PHE A 39 -14.49 -12.41 -5.02
CA PHE A 39 -13.71 -11.63 -6.00
C PHE A 39 -14.42 -11.61 -7.36
N ASP A 40 -14.51 -10.43 -7.97
CA ASP A 40 -15.13 -10.23 -9.27
C ASP A 40 -14.15 -9.52 -10.22
N PRO A 41 -13.68 -10.19 -11.29
CA PRO A 41 -12.75 -9.62 -12.24
C PRO A 41 -13.25 -8.34 -12.94
N ARG A 42 -14.56 -8.07 -12.95
CA ARG A 42 -15.12 -6.81 -13.50
C ARG A 42 -14.62 -5.57 -12.77
N LEU A 43 -14.14 -5.72 -11.54
CA LEU A 43 -13.51 -4.62 -10.81
C LEU A 43 -12.23 -4.13 -11.50
N ILE A 44 -11.53 -5.00 -12.24
CA ILE A 44 -10.38 -4.62 -13.08
C ILE A 44 -10.83 -3.70 -14.21
N GLU A 45 -12.02 -3.90 -14.80
CA GLU A 45 -12.54 -3.00 -15.84
C GLU A 45 -12.84 -1.60 -15.29
N LEU A 46 -13.28 -1.50 -14.03
CA LEU A 46 -13.55 -0.21 -13.39
C LEU A 46 -12.29 0.65 -13.19
N THR A 47 -11.09 0.07 -13.19
CA THR A 47 -9.84 0.85 -13.17
C THR A 47 -9.60 1.65 -14.45
N ARG A 48 -10.35 1.35 -15.52
CA ARG A 48 -10.31 2.04 -16.81
C ARG A 48 -11.51 2.98 -17.03
N HIS A 49 -12.34 3.17 -16.00
CA HIS A 49 -13.53 4.00 -16.08
C HIS A 49 -13.20 5.47 -16.46
N PRO A 50 -14.03 6.20 -17.24
CA PRO A 50 -13.72 7.58 -17.65
C PRO A 50 -13.64 8.56 -16.47
N ASP A 51 -14.43 8.36 -15.41
CA ASP A 51 -14.34 9.13 -14.17
C ASP A 51 -13.11 8.73 -13.33
N GLU A 52 -12.24 9.69 -13.06
CA GLU A 52 -10.99 9.49 -12.32
C GLU A 52 -11.19 9.00 -10.89
N LYS A 53 -12.22 9.50 -10.19
CA LYS A 53 -12.50 9.09 -8.82
C LYS A 53 -12.95 7.64 -8.79
N VAL A 54 -13.73 7.22 -9.79
CA VAL A 54 -14.14 5.82 -9.93
C VAL A 54 -12.91 4.94 -10.16
N ARG A 55 -11.99 5.32 -11.06
CA ARG A 55 -10.75 4.56 -11.27
C ARG A 55 -9.95 4.41 -9.98
N TRP A 56 -9.69 5.53 -9.31
CA TRP A 56 -8.91 5.56 -8.07
C TRP A 56 -9.55 4.65 -7.02
N ARG A 57 -10.88 4.75 -6.84
CA ARG A 57 -11.58 3.94 -5.85
C ARG A 57 -11.61 2.46 -6.23
N ALA A 58 -11.76 2.14 -7.51
CA ALA A 58 -11.69 0.77 -8.00
C ALA A 58 -10.32 0.15 -7.70
N PHE A 59 -9.22 0.88 -7.92
CA PHE A 59 -7.88 0.42 -7.52
C PHE A 59 -7.76 0.19 -6.02
N LYS A 60 -8.23 1.13 -5.18
CA LYS A 60 -8.23 0.90 -3.73
C LYS A 60 -9.05 -0.32 -3.34
N THR A 61 -10.22 -0.53 -3.94
CA THR A 61 -11.00 -1.76 -3.70
C THR A 61 -10.26 -3.01 -4.17
N LEU A 62 -9.61 -3.00 -5.34
CA LEU A 62 -8.82 -4.14 -5.82
C LEU A 62 -7.71 -4.51 -4.83
N SER A 63 -7.01 -3.51 -4.31
CA SER A 63 -5.90 -3.71 -3.37
C SER A 63 -6.31 -4.43 -2.08
N MET A 64 -7.60 -4.45 -1.74
CA MET A 64 -8.12 -5.15 -0.57
C MET A 64 -8.37 -6.66 -0.79
N ASN A 65 -8.12 -7.17 -1.99
CA ASN A 65 -8.39 -8.57 -2.34
C ASN A 65 -7.08 -9.34 -2.59
N ASP A 66 -7.02 -10.58 -2.09
CA ASP A 66 -6.00 -11.57 -2.46
C ASP A 66 -6.56 -12.43 -3.59
N HIS A 67 -5.95 -12.35 -4.78
CA HIS A 67 -6.35 -13.16 -5.92
C HIS A 67 -5.23 -13.31 -6.96
N PRO A 68 -5.00 -14.50 -7.55
CA PRO A 68 -3.91 -14.74 -8.50
C PRO A 68 -3.86 -13.77 -9.70
N ILE A 69 -5.02 -13.36 -10.21
CA ILE A 69 -5.10 -12.39 -11.32
C ILE A 69 -4.56 -11.01 -10.90
N LEU A 70 -4.81 -10.58 -9.66
CA LEU A 70 -4.30 -9.31 -9.16
C LEU A 70 -2.79 -9.37 -8.98
N ARG A 71 -2.28 -10.51 -8.51
CA ARG A 71 -0.83 -10.74 -8.45
C ARG A 71 -0.19 -10.68 -9.83
N GLU A 72 -0.75 -11.36 -10.83
CA GLU A 72 -0.25 -11.30 -12.20
C GLU A 72 -0.25 -9.87 -12.73
N HIS A 73 -1.32 -9.11 -12.46
CA HIS A 73 -1.41 -7.71 -12.84
C HIS A 73 -0.34 -6.85 -12.15
N ALA A 74 -0.17 -6.99 -10.83
CA ALA A 74 0.81 -6.25 -10.05
C ALA A 74 2.24 -6.49 -10.55
N LEU A 75 2.59 -7.75 -10.86
CA LEU A 75 3.90 -8.11 -11.41
C LEU A 75 4.14 -7.47 -12.79
N LYS A 76 3.12 -7.44 -13.67
CA LYS A 76 3.22 -6.75 -14.97
C LYS A 76 3.41 -5.25 -14.84
N GLU A 77 2.80 -4.63 -13.82
CA GLU A 77 3.01 -3.19 -13.58
C GLU A 77 4.44 -2.90 -13.08
N LEU A 78 5.06 -3.80 -12.30
CA LEU A 78 6.47 -3.64 -11.92
C LEU A 78 7.42 -3.61 -13.12
N GLU A 79 7.14 -4.34 -14.20
CA GLU A 79 7.96 -4.34 -15.42
C GLU A 79 8.05 -2.97 -16.09
N LYS A 80 7.07 -2.08 -15.83
CA LYS A 80 7.03 -0.71 -16.36
C LYS A 80 7.74 0.31 -15.47
N GLY A 81 8.19 -0.10 -14.29
CA GLY A 81 8.60 0.78 -13.21
C GLY A 81 7.45 1.12 -12.28
N LEU A 82 7.75 1.18 -10.99
CA LEU A 82 6.81 1.45 -9.91
C LEU A 82 6.96 2.90 -9.44
N SER A 83 6.09 3.78 -9.94
CA SER A 83 6.04 5.20 -9.53
C SER A 83 4.69 5.62 -8.93
N ASP A 84 3.67 4.75 -9.00
CA ASP A 84 2.30 5.04 -8.54
C ASP A 84 1.96 4.18 -7.33
N CYS A 85 1.39 4.80 -6.29
CA CYS A 85 0.97 4.12 -5.08
C CYS A 85 -0.14 3.08 -5.33
N LEU A 86 -1.02 3.29 -6.30
CA LEU A 86 -2.12 2.37 -6.62
C LEU A 86 -1.59 1.02 -7.12
N ASN A 87 -0.49 1.04 -7.87
CA ASN A 87 0.18 -0.18 -8.34
C ASN A 87 0.93 -0.87 -7.19
N ALA A 88 1.52 -0.10 -6.27
CA ALA A 88 2.17 -0.65 -5.08
C ALA A 88 1.14 -1.33 -4.16
N ASP A 89 -0.02 -0.69 -3.95
CA ASP A 89 -1.10 -1.18 -3.09
C ASP A 89 -1.58 -2.60 -3.48
N LEU A 90 -1.49 -2.99 -4.75
CA LEU A 90 -1.84 -4.34 -5.20
C LEU A 90 -1.03 -5.44 -4.51
N PHE A 91 0.19 -5.13 -4.06
CA PHE A 91 1.02 -6.09 -3.33
C PHE A 91 0.61 -6.26 -1.87
N ILE A 92 -0.19 -5.37 -1.25
CA ILE A 92 -0.48 -5.43 0.19
C ILE A 92 -0.95 -6.83 0.64
N TYR A 93 -1.93 -7.40 -0.06
CA TYR A 93 -2.44 -8.76 0.21
C TYR A 93 -2.01 -9.81 -0.82
N ASN A 94 -1.22 -9.43 -1.83
CA ASN A 94 -0.72 -10.33 -2.88
C ASN A 94 0.80 -10.48 -2.87
N PHE A 95 1.46 -10.11 -1.76
CA PHE A 95 2.91 -10.15 -1.60
C PHE A 95 3.42 -11.57 -1.38
N PHE A 96 4.58 -11.89 -1.96
CA PHE A 96 5.33 -13.12 -1.70
C PHE A 96 6.79 -12.79 -1.38
N PRO A 97 7.48 -13.61 -0.57
CA PRO A 97 8.91 -13.44 -0.31
C PRO A 97 9.71 -13.29 -1.60
N GLY A 98 10.62 -12.31 -1.62
CA GLY A 98 11.39 -11.90 -2.80
C GLY A 98 10.77 -10.75 -3.58
N ASP A 99 9.51 -10.38 -3.31
CA ASP A 99 8.89 -9.20 -3.92
C ASP A 99 9.51 -7.89 -3.42
N GLU A 100 10.07 -7.86 -2.21
CA GLU A 100 10.79 -6.70 -1.69
C GLU A 100 11.91 -6.25 -2.63
N GLU A 101 12.65 -7.20 -3.20
CA GLU A 101 13.74 -6.92 -4.14
C GLU A 101 13.19 -6.54 -5.53
N ARG A 102 12.05 -7.11 -5.94
CA ARG A 102 11.37 -6.75 -7.20
C ARG A 102 10.86 -5.31 -7.14
N ILE A 103 10.18 -4.96 -6.05
CA ILE A 103 9.67 -3.62 -5.77
C ILE A 103 10.85 -2.64 -5.73
N LEU A 104 11.92 -2.95 -4.99
CA LEU A 104 13.10 -2.09 -4.89
C LEU A 104 13.72 -1.81 -6.27
N LYS A 105 13.85 -2.84 -7.12
CA LYS A 105 14.42 -2.69 -8.47
C LYS A 105 13.54 -1.89 -9.42
N ALA A 106 12.23 -2.03 -9.30
CA ALA A 106 11.26 -1.33 -10.13
C ALA A 106 11.01 0.11 -9.66
N LEU A 107 11.38 0.45 -8.42
CA LEU A 107 11.02 1.72 -7.80
C LEU A 107 11.55 2.93 -8.58
N VAL A 108 10.64 3.82 -8.96
CA VAL A 108 10.94 5.11 -9.56
C VAL A 108 10.35 6.19 -8.66
N LEU A 109 11.21 6.91 -7.95
CA LEU A 109 10.78 7.95 -7.00
C LEU A 109 10.21 9.16 -7.75
N PRO A 110 8.94 9.56 -7.50
CA PRO A 110 8.37 10.76 -8.08
C PRO A 110 9.02 12.04 -7.54
N ASP A 111 9.12 13.07 -8.36
CA ASP A 111 9.57 14.40 -7.93
C ASP A 111 8.50 15.15 -7.12
N ASP A 112 7.22 14.88 -7.38
CA ASP A 112 6.11 15.49 -6.63
C ASP A 112 6.03 14.89 -5.22
N LEU A 113 6.11 15.76 -4.20
CA LEU A 113 6.15 15.34 -2.79
C LEU A 113 4.90 14.57 -2.35
N ASN A 114 3.73 14.89 -2.90
CA ASN A 114 2.50 14.17 -2.55
C ASN A 114 2.54 12.76 -3.15
N GLN A 115 2.88 12.63 -4.43
CA GLN A 115 3.04 11.31 -5.08
C GLN A 115 4.12 10.47 -4.39
N LEU A 116 5.26 11.07 -4.06
CA LEU A 116 6.31 10.41 -3.30
C LEU A 116 5.83 9.93 -1.93
N HIS A 117 5.09 10.79 -1.20
CA HIS A 117 4.50 10.43 0.08
C HIS A 117 3.54 9.24 -0.04
N TRP A 118 2.65 9.24 -1.03
CA TRP A 118 1.69 8.15 -1.25
C TRP A 118 2.38 6.85 -1.63
N LEU A 119 3.37 6.90 -2.54
CA LEU A 119 4.11 5.72 -2.97
C LEU A 119 4.87 5.09 -1.80
N LEU A 120 5.63 5.88 -1.04
CA LEU A 120 6.38 5.36 0.10
C LEU A 120 5.47 4.86 1.22
N SER A 121 4.29 5.47 1.41
CA SER A 121 3.29 4.97 2.37
C SER A 121 2.70 3.64 1.93
N ALA A 122 2.41 3.45 0.64
CA ALA A 122 1.96 2.16 0.11
C ALA A 122 3.00 1.05 0.32
N ILE A 123 4.29 1.35 0.07
CA ILE A 123 5.38 0.39 0.34
C ILE A 123 5.49 0.09 1.84
N GLU A 124 5.31 1.09 2.69
CA GLU A 124 5.28 0.88 4.13
C GLU A 124 4.11 -0.01 4.56
N ASP A 125 2.92 0.18 4.01
CA ASP A 125 1.75 -0.66 4.28
C ASP A 125 1.99 -2.12 3.84
N ILE A 126 2.69 -2.34 2.71
CA ILE A 126 3.12 -3.70 2.30
C ILE A 126 3.97 -4.33 3.40
N LEU A 127 4.96 -3.61 3.94
CA LEU A 127 5.86 -4.13 4.99
C LEU A 127 5.13 -4.37 6.32
N GLU A 128 4.16 -3.53 6.69
CA GLU A 128 3.38 -3.70 7.92
C GLU A 128 2.45 -4.92 7.83
N ILE A 129 1.80 -5.13 6.69
CA ILE A 129 0.91 -6.28 6.47
C ILE A 129 1.70 -7.58 6.25
N ASN A 130 2.93 -7.49 5.75
CA ASN A 130 3.80 -8.64 5.46
C ASN A 130 5.07 -8.60 6.35
N PRO A 131 4.96 -8.88 7.66
CA PRO A 131 6.06 -8.71 8.62
C PRO A 131 7.25 -9.66 8.38
N SER A 132 7.08 -10.69 7.54
CA SER A 132 8.15 -11.59 7.11
C SER A 132 8.97 -11.06 5.92
N ALA A 133 8.53 -9.99 5.25
CA ALA A 133 9.26 -9.35 4.16
C ALA A 133 10.58 -8.77 4.67
N ASP A 134 11.68 -8.90 3.91
CA ASP A 134 12.93 -8.21 4.24
C ASP A 134 12.76 -6.69 4.03
N SER A 135 12.74 -5.97 5.15
CA SER A 135 12.54 -4.52 5.18
C SER A 135 13.86 -3.74 5.13
N SER A 136 15.01 -4.41 5.17
CA SER A 136 16.32 -3.77 5.35
C SER A 136 16.63 -2.68 4.33
N LYS A 137 16.31 -2.92 3.05
CA LYS A 137 16.55 -1.95 1.97
C LYS A 137 15.39 -0.99 1.78
N LEU A 138 14.17 -1.50 1.66
CA LEU A 138 12.98 -0.67 1.45
C LEU A 138 12.72 0.27 2.63
N GLY A 139 12.94 -0.18 3.87
CA GLY A 139 12.84 0.67 5.06
C GLY A 139 13.83 1.83 5.04
N VAL A 140 15.07 1.60 4.58
CA VAL A 140 16.06 2.67 4.41
C VAL A 140 15.63 3.67 3.34
N VAL A 141 15.11 3.18 2.21
CA VAL A 141 14.58 4.05 1.14
C VAL A 141 13.43 4.91 1.66
N ILE A 142 12.46 4.32 2.38
CA ILE A 142 11.35 5.07 2.97
C ILE A 142 11.87 6.15 3.92
N TYR A 143 12.78 5.80 4.85
CA TYR A 143 13.34 6.75 5.80
C TYR A 143 14.02 7.94 5.11
N ALA A 144 14.88 7.65 4.13
CA ALA A 144 15.72 8.65 3.48
C ALA A 144 14.93 9.63 2.59
N HIS A 145 13.82 9.17 1.99
CA HIS A 145 13.09 9.94 0.98
C HIS A 145 11.73 10.47 1.45
N THR A 146 11.17 9.96 2.54
CA THR A 146 9.85 10.42 2.97
C THR A 146 9.87 11.86 3.49
N PRO A 147 8.94 12.72 3.06
CA PRO A 147 8.77 14.06 3.64
C PRO A 147 8.03 14.02 5.00
N CYS A 148 7.51 12.85 5.41
CA CYS A 148 6.61 12.72 6.54
C CYS A 148 7.31 12.09 7.75
N VAL A 149 7.28 12.81 8.87
CA VAL A 149 7.82 12.37 10.16
C VAL A 149 7.19 11.05 10.64
N ASN A 150 5.89 10.84 10.40
CA ASN A 150 5.22 9.60 10.78
C ASN A 150 5.68 8.42 9.92
N CYS A 151 5.81 8.61 8.60
CA CYS A 151 6.33 7.57 7.70
C CYS A 151 7.77 7.21 8.06
N ARG A 152 8.58 8.20 8.47
CA ARG A 152 9.94 7.98 8.96
C ARG A 152 9.96 7.09 10.20
N PHE A 153 9.11 7.38 11.19
CA PHE A 153 8.98 6.54 12.39
C PHE A 153 8.60 5.10 12.03
N LYS A 154 7.62 4.92 11.15
CA LYS A 154 7.20 3.59 10.69
C LYS A 154 8.35 2.84 9.98
N ALA A 155 9.14 3.52 9.16
CA ALA A 155 10.33 2.92 8.54
C ALA A 155 11.36 2.44 9.58
N ILE A 156 11.64 3.24 10.62
CA ILE A 156 12.50 2.81 11.73
C ILE A 156 11.91 1.57 12.42
N LYS A 157 10.60 1.54 12.67
CA LYS A 157 9.92 0.41 13.30
C LYS A 157 10.11 -0.89 12.51
N HIS A 158 9.96 -0.85 11.19
CA HIS A 158 10.20 -2.01 10.31
C HIS A 158 11.64 -2.51 10.43
N LEU A 159 12.60 -1.60 10.33
CA LEU A 159 14.02 -1.94 10.43
C LEU A 159 14.41 -2.43 11.84
N ALA A 160 13.81 -1.87 12.88
CA ALA A 160 14.03 -2.26 14.27
C ALA A 160 13.64 -3.73 14.50
N ARG A 161 12.46 -4.12 13.99
CA ARG A 161 11.92 -5.50 14.11
C ARG A 161 12.89 -6.55 13.55
N GLN A 162 13.72 -6.18 12.57
CA GLN A 162 14.67 -7.06 11.90
C GLN A 162 16.12 -6.79 12.30
N SER A 163 16.36 -5.95 13.31
CA SER A 163 17.71 -5.50 13.71
C SER A 163 18.54 -4.93 12.55
N ALA A 164 17.88 -4.30 11.59
CA ALA A 164 18.45 -3.87 10.31
C ALA A 164 18.72 -2.36 10.21
N ILE A 165 18.56 -1.61 11.31
CA ILE A 165 18.79 -0.15 11.32
C ILE A 165 20.29 0.15 11.11
N PRO A 166 20.68 0.84 10.02
CA PRO A 166 22.06 1.25 9.79
C PRO A 166 22.57 2.22 10.86
N SER A 167 23.87 2.19 11.13
CA SER A 167 24.52 3.04 12.15
C SER A 167 24.31 4.53 11.91
N TRP A 168 24.47 5.01 10.67
CA TRP A 168 24.27 6.41 10.32
C TRP A 168 22.86 6.90 10.67
N MET A 169 21.86 6.03 10.50
CA MET A 169 20.47 6.35 10.72
C MET A 169 20.13 6.33 12.21
N LYS A 170 20.80 5.47 13.00
CA LYS A 170 20.77 5.55 14.47
C LYS A 170 21.29 6.89 14.95
N GLU A 171 22.42 7.35 14.41
CA GLU A 171 23.00 8.65 14.78
C GLU A 171 22.09 9.82 14.40
N GLU A 172 21.52 9.83 13.20
CA GLU A 172 20.56 10.85 12.78
C GLU A 172 19.32 10.85 13.69
N CYS A 173 18.75 9.67 13.94
CA CYS A 173 17.53 9.52 14.73
C CYS A 173 17.66 10.06 16.16
N ARG A 174 18.86 10.12 16.75
CA ARG A 174 19.09 10.73 18.07
C ARG A 174 18.64 12.19 18.14
N PHE A 175 18.63 12.86 16.98
CA PHE A 175 18.24 14.25 16.83
C PHE A 175 16.94 14.41 16.04
N ASP A 176 16.23 13.32 15.72
CA ASP A 176 14.96 13.40 15.00
C ASP A 176 13.96 14.25 15.78
N SER A 177 13.17 15.06 15.08
CA SER A 177 12.14 15.89 15.71
C SER A 177 11.07 15.06 16.44
N ASN A 178 10.79 13.84 15.97
CA ASN A 178 9.84 12.93 16.58
C ASN A 178 10.45 12.25 17.81
N VAL A 179 9.79 12.43 18.95
CA VAL A 179 10.18 11.80 20.21
C VAL A 179 10.09 10.28 20.12
N GLU A 180 9.10 9.74 19.40
CA GLU A 180 8.91 8.29 19.25
C GLU A 180 10.09 7.62 18.53
N CYS A 181 10.67 8.28 17.51
CA CYS A 181 11.89 7.82 16.85
C CYS A 181 13.06 7.70 17.84
N ARG A 182 13.24 8.72 18.70
CA ARG A 182 14.32 8.76 19.69
C ARG A 182 14.13 7.70 20.77
N GLU A 183 12.92 7.54 21.30
CA GLU A 183 12.63 6.59 22.37
C GLU A 183 12.68 5.14 21.88
N LEU A 184 12.24 4.86 20.65
CA LEU A 184 12.36 3.53 20.06
C LEU A 184 13.82 3.06 20.05
N LEU A 185 14.76 3.90 19.61
CA LEU A 185 16.19 3.55 19.61
C LEU A 185 16.77 3.34 21.01
N LYS A 186 16.32 4.11 22.01
CA LYS A 186 16.78 3.92 23.40
C LYS A 186 16.33 2.58 23.96
N SER A 187 15.13 2.13 23.61
CA SER A 187 14.59 0.84 24.08
C SER A 187 15.25 -0.39 23.46
N MET A 188 16.04 -0.21 22.40
CA MET A 188 16.77 -1.29 21.72
C MET A 188 18.18 -1.53 22.29
N ASN A 189 18.64 -0.69 23.23
CA ASN A 189 19.92 -0.84 23.94
C ASN A 189 19.71 -1.47 25.31
#